data_AF-A0A5U0PH71-F1
#
_entry.id   AF-A0A5U0PH71-F1
#
_cell.length_a   1.000
_cell.length_b   1.000
_cell.length_c   1.000
_cell.angle_alpha   90.00
_cell.angle_beta   90.00
_cell.angle_gamma   90.00
#
_symmetry.space_group_name_H-M   'P 1'
#
loop_
_entity.id
_entity.type
_entity.pdbx_description
1 polymer ?
#
loop_
_entity_poly.entity_id
_entity_poly.type
_entity_poly.pdbx_seq_one_letter_code
_entity_poly.pdbx_strand_id
1 'polypeptide(L)'
;MGLFTTRQLLGYTEQKVKFNPLFLTLFFKRTVTFTTQEVMLDKITGKASIAAYVSPVVEGKVLRSRGGETRVLRPGYVKPKHRLDYQQVTERLPGEDPAKLNDPAYRRLRILTDNLKLEEQAICQVEEMQAVGAVLNGKYTMTGEQFDTVEVDFGRSAGNNILQAGGTEWSKQDTEKFDPTHDIDAYCDQASGIVDIAVMDGTVWRMLNGFKLFREKLDTRRGSSAQLETALKDLGAVVSFKGYYGDLAIVVAKTRYVDKDGVEQRYLPDGTLVLGNSAADGVRCYGAIQDVQALNEGITSSTRYPKHWMTVGDPACEFTMTQSAPLMVLPDPDAFVVVQVK
;
A
#
# COMPACT_ATOMS: atom_id res chain seq x y z
N MET A 1 -34.58 -2.29 -7.73
CA MET A 1 -34.16 -3.42 -6.88
C MET A 1 -32.95 -4.06 -7.56
N GLY A 2 -31.82 -4.19 -6.87
CA GLY A 2 -30.63 -4.86 -7.43
C GLY A 2 -30.88 -6.37 -7.57
N LEU A 3 -30.26 -6.99 -8.57
CA LEU A 3 -30.35 -8.45 -8.78
C LEU A 3 -29.39 -9.23 -7.88
N PHE A 4 -28.35 -8.56 -7.38
CA PHE A 4 -27.36 -9.14 -6.48
C PHE A 4 -27.38 -8.43 -5.14
N THR A 5 -27.28 -9.21 -4.07
CA THR A 5 -27.05 -8.70 -2.71
C THR A 5 -25.59 -8.33 -2.52
N THR A 6 -25.29 -7.38 -1.65
CA THR A 6 -23.92 -7.00 -1.25
C THR A 6 -23.07 -8.22 -0.90
N ARG A 7 -23.65 -9.19 -0.18
CA ARG A 7 -22.97 -10.43 0.22
C ARG A 7 -22.55 -11.30 -0.98
N GLN A 8 -23.38 -11.38 -2.02
CA GLN A 8 -23.02 -12.11 -3.24
C GLN A 8 -21.89 -11.41 -3.99
N LEU A 9 -21.94 -10.07 -4.06
CA LEU A 9 -20.91 -9.26 -4.72
C LEU A 9 -19.55 -9.37 -4.02
N LEU A 10 -19.53 -9.40 -2.68
CA LEU A 10 -18.31 -9.60 -1.90
C LEU A 10 -17.59 -10.92 -2.26
N GLY A 11 -18.34 -12.00 -2.48
CA GLY A 11 -17.77 -13.28 -2.91
C GLY A 11 -17.13 -13.23 -4.30
N TYR A 12 -17.55 -12.31 -5.18
CA TYR A 12 -16.94 -12.11 -6.49
C TYR A 12 -15.69 -11.22 -6.44
N THR A 13 -15.65 -10.24 -5.52
CA THR A 13 -14.46 -9.38 -5.31
C THR A 13 -13.32 -10.13 -4.61
N GLU A 14 -13.62 -11.15 -3.80
CA GLU A 14 -12.59 -11.97 -3.12
C GLU A 14 -11.79 -12.87 -4.08
N GLN A 15 -12.24 -13.06 -5.33
CA GLN A 15 -11.47 -13.80 -6.32
C GLN A 15 -10.25 -12.98 -6.77
N LYS A 16 -9.07 -13.32 -6.21
CA LYS A 16 -7.73 -12.77 -6.46
C LYS A 16 -7.65 -11.89 -7.72
N VAL A 17 -7.68 -10.59 -7.50
CA VAL A 17 -7.27 -9.58 -8.50
C VAL A 17 -5.79 -9.84 -8.83
N LYS A 18 -5.39 -9.69 -10.10
CA LYS A 18 -4.00 -9.92 -10.54
C LYS A 18 -3.00 -8.90 -9.97
N PHE A 19 -3.48 -7.80 -9.40
CA PHE A 19 -2.67 -6.76 -8.79
C PHE A 19 -2.33 -7.12 -7.35
N ASN A 20 -1.06 -7.43 -7.10
CA ASN A 20 -0.55 -7.67 -5.75
C ASN A 20 0.24 -6.43 -5.28
N PRO A 21 -0.26 -5.67 -4.30
CA PRO A 21 0.39 -4.46 -3.80
C PRO A 21 1.59 -4.82 -2.92
N LEU A 22 2.78 -4.30 -3.25
CA LEU A 22 4.03 -4.66 -2.59
C LEU A 22 4.14 -3.98 -1.22
N PHE A 23 4.01 -2.65 -1.18
CA PHE A 23 4.23 -1.87 0.04
C PHE A 23 3.15 -2.17 1.07
N LEU A 24 1.90 -2.30 0.64
CA LEU A 24 0.82 -2.75 1.52
C LEU A 24 1.12 -4.12 2.15
N THR A 25 1.62 -5.08 1.37
CA THR A 25 1.89 -6.44 1.84
C THR A 25 3.08 -6.49 2.80
N LEU A 26 4.12 -5.69 2.52
CA LEU A 26 5.34 -5.67 3.33
C LEU A 26 5.18 -4.88 4.63
N PHE A 27 4.59 -3.68 4.56
CA PHE A 27 4.69 -2.69 5.64
C PHE A 27 3.35 -2.33 6.27
N PHE A 28 2.21 -2.64 5.64
CA PHE A 28 0.88 -2.30 6.17
C PHE A 28 0.05 -3.56 6.42
N LYS A 29 0.40 -4.32 7.47
CA LYS A 29 -0.21 -5.63 7.73
C LYS A 29 -1.48 -5.53 8.58
N ARG A 30 -1.57 -4.53 9.44
CA ARG A 30 -2.71 -4.35 10.35
C ARG A 30 -3.85 -3.63 9.65
N THR A 31 -5.08 -4.07 9.88
CA THR A 31 -6.29 -3.43 9.35
C THR A 31 -7.19 -2.98 10.50
N VAL A 32 -7.67 -1.74 10.44
CA VAL A 32 -8.61 -1.16 11.40
C VAL A 32 -9.74 -0.48 10.64
N THR A 33 -10.98 -0.80 10.98
CA THR A 33 -12.16 -0.19 10.40
C THR A 33 -12.88 0.66 11.45
N PHE A 34 -13.41 1.81 11.02
CA PHE A 34 -14.07 2.78 11.88
C PHE A 34 -15.56 2.89 11.53
N THR A 35 -16.38 3.06 12.56
CA THR A 35 -17.82 3.35 12.42
C THR A 35 -18.11 4.84 12.20
N THR A 36 -17.09 5.69 12.34
CA THR A 36 -17.13 7.13 12.05
C THR A 36 -16.51 7.43 10.69
N GLN A 37 -16.93 8.52 10.05
CA GLN A 37 -16.27 9.02 8.84
C GLN A 37 -14.80 9.36 9.09
N GLU A 38 -14.50 9.84 10.29
CA GLU A 38 -13.16 10.23 10.71
C GLU A 38 -12.38 9.06 11.28
N VAL A 39 -11.10 8.99 10.94
CA VAL A 39 -10.12 8.07 11.50
C VAL A 39 -9.40 8.78 12.64
N MET A 40 -9.52 8.24 13.84
CA MET A 40 -8.87 8.76 15.04
C MET A 40 -7.55 8.02 15.25
N LEU A 41 -6.41 8.65 14.94
CA LEU A 41 -5.10 8.00 15.03
C LEU A 41 -4.71 7.60 16.45
N ASP A 42 -5.20 8.32 17.46
CA ASP A 42 -4.95 8.05 18.90
C ASP A 42 -5.42 6.65 19.32
N LYS A 43 -6.48 6.12 18.68
CA LYS A 43 -7.02 4.78 18.96
C LYS A 43 -6.17 3.65 18.37
N ILE A 44 -5.22 3.98 17.50
CA ILE A 44 -4.48 3.01 16.69
C ILE A 44 -3.11 2.73 17.30
N THR A 45 -2.42 3.79 17.72
CA THR A 45 -1.01 3.74 18.12
C THR A 45 -0.79 3.16 19.50
N GLY A 46 -1.79 3.17 20.39
CA GLY A 46 -1.80 2.41 21.65
C GLY A 46 -0.56 2.56 22.54
N LYS A 47 0.27 3.60 22.34
CA LYS A 47 1.50 3.81 23.10
C LYS A 47 1.08 4.16 24.53
N ALA A 48 1.05 3.14 25.39
CA ALA A 48 0.84 3.32 26.81
C ALA A 48 1.90 4.29 27.34
N SER A 49 1.47 5.41 27.90
CA SER A 49 2.35 6.29 28.67
C SER A 49 3.01 5.46 29.78
N ILE A 50 4.34 5.55 29.91
CA ILE A 50 5.11 4.91 30.99
C ILE A 50 4.39 5.20 32.32
N ALA A 51 3.97 4.14 33.02
CA ALA A 51 3.38 4.26 34.34
C ALA A 51 4.45 4.80 35.30
N ALA A 52 4.21 5.96 35.90
CA ALA A 52 5.06 6.48 36.94
C ALA A 52 4.76 5.75 38.26
N TYR A 53 5.80 5.24 38.94
CA TYR A 53 5.66 4.76 40.31
C TYR A 53 5.32 5.95 41.23
N VAL A 54 4.27 5.84 42.03
CA VAL A 54 3.86 6.88 42.99
C VAL A 54 3.86 6.31 44.41
N SER A 55 4.46 7.07 45.34
CA SER A 55 4.45 6.77 46.79
C SER A 55 3.04 7.04 47.37
N PRO A 56 2.53 6.23 48.31
CA PRO A 56 1.13 6.22 48.74
C PRO A 56 0.62 7.47 49.50
N VAL A 57 1.43 8.52 49.68
CA VAL A 57 1.08 9.67 50.55
C VAL A 57 1.13 11.03 49.82
N VAL A 58 1.23 11.06 48.49
CA VAL A 58 1.16 12.32 47.73
C VAL A 58 0.26 12.13 46.51
N GLU A 59 -0.72 13.01 46.36
CA GLU A 59 -1.62 13.05 45.19
C GLU A 59 -0.81 12.99 43.90
N GLY A 60 -1.18 12.02 43.05
CA GLY A 60 -0.52 11.80 41.77
C GLY A 60 -0.56 13.06 40.94
N LYS A 61 0.62 13.56 40.53
CA LYS A 61 0.70 14.58 39.48
C LYS A 61 -0.05 14.04 38.27
N VAL A 62 -1.10 14.75 37.85
CA VAL A 62 -1.70 14.55 36.53
C VAL A 62 -0.57 14.67 35.52
N LEU A 63 -0.26 13.55 34.87
CA LEU A 63 0.56 13.54 33.67
C LEU A 63 -0.15 14.45 32.68
N ARG A 64 0.30 15.71 32.57
CA ARG A 64 0.02 16.49 31.38
C ARG A 64 0.73 15.75 30.26
N SER A 65 -0.03 14.95 29.52
CA SER A 65 0.35 14.45 28.21
C SER A 65 1.04 15.60 27.49
N ARG A 66 2.31 15.40 27.10
CA ARG A 66 2.88 16.22 26.03
C ARG A 66 1.82 16.25 24.93
N GLY A 67 1.34 17.45 24.62
CA GLY A 67 0.08 17.70 23.92
C GLY A 67 -0.24 16.63 22.88
N GLY A 68 -1.27 15.85 23.17
CA GLY A 68 -1.91 15.00 22.19
C GLY A 68 -2.50 15.90 21.12
N GLU A 69 -1.83 16.04 19.99
CA GLU A 69 -2.54 16.28 18.75
C GLU A 69 -3.41 15.05 18.54
N THR A 70 -4.69 15.11 18.92
CA THR A 70 -5.66 14.14 18.43
C THR A 70 -5.73 14.34 16.92
N ARG A 71 -4.94 13.56 16.19
CA ARG A 71 -4.88 13.60 14.73
C ARG A 71 -6.11 12.89 14.21
N VAL A 72 -7.20 13.64 14.12
CA VAL A 72 -8.42 13.21 13.43
C VAL A 72 -8.22 13.49 11.95
N LEU A 73 -8.22 12.43 11.14
CA LEU A 73 -8.10 12.56 9.69
C LEU A 73 -9.36 12.03 9.02
N ARG A 74 -9.87 12.77 8.03
CA ARG A 74 -10.95 12.28 7.17
C ARG A 74 -10.31 11.62 5.94
N PRO A 75 -10.49 10.29 5.74
CA PRO A 75 -10.03 9.61 4.53
C PRO A 75 -10.74 10.15 3.29
N GLY A 76 -10.03 10.14 2.16
CA GLY A 76 -10.65 10.35 0.85
C GLY A 76 -11.63 9.22 0.53
N TYR A 77 -12.85 9.57 0.10
CA TYR A 77 -13.86 8.58 -0.25
C TYR A 77 -13.71 8.14 -1.72
N VAL A 78 -13.48 6.86 -1.93
CA VAL A 78 -13.23 6.26 -3.25
C VAL A 78 -14.43 5.44 -3.68
N LYS A 79 -14.94 5.69 -4.89
CA LYS A 79 -16.19 5.10 -5.42
C LYS A 79 -16.15 4.83 -6.93
N PRO A 80 -15.20 4.01 -7.44
CA PRO A 80 -15.18 3.62 -8.85
C PRO A 80 -16.51 2.97 -9.23
N LYS A 81 -17.01 3.33 -10.41
CA LYS A 81 -18.33 2.95 -10.91
C LYS A 81 -18.24 2.62 -12.39
N HIS A 82 -18.77 1.48 -12.79
CA HIS A 82 -18.92 1.12 -14.20
C HIS A 82 -20.38 1.01 -14.59
N ARG A 83 -20.69 1.46 -15.80
CA ARG A 83 -21.93 1.10 -16.49
C ARG A 83 -21.70 -0.27 -17.13
N LEU A 84 -22.69 -1.15 -17.04
CA LEU A 84 -22.68 -2.38 -17.81
C LEU A 84 -22.97 -2.05 -19.27
N ASP A 85 -22.01 -2.36 -20.14
CA ASP A 85 -22.16 -2.29 -21.59
C ASP A 85 -22.21 -3.70 -22.18
N TYR A 86 -23.32 -4.03 -22.85
CA TYR A 86 -23.51 -5.34 -23.48
C TYR A 86 -22.54 -5.59 -24.65
N GLN A 87 -22.01 -4.52 -25.25
CA GLN A 87 -21.04 -4.60 -26.34
C GLN A 87 -19.60 -4.75 -25.85
N GLN A 88 -19.35 -4.62 -24.54
CA GLN A 88 -18.03 -4.75 -23.95
C GLN A 88 -17.42 -6.11 -24.28
N VAL A 89 -16.21 -6.11 -24.84
CA VAL A 89 -15.48 -7.34 -25.10
C VAL A 89 -15.07 -7.95 -23.77
N THR A 90 -15.43 -9.22 -23.56
CA THR A 90 -15.08 -9.98 -22.36
C THR A 90 -13.98 -10.95 -22.74
N GLU A 91 -12.82 -10.86 -22.10
CA GLU A 91 -11.76 -11.84 -22.30
C GLU A 91 -12.17 -13.19 -21.72
N ARG A 92 -11.88 -14.25 -22.47
CA ARG A 92 -12.16 -15.63 -22.04
C ARG A 92 -11.23 -16.01 -20.90
N LEU A 93 -11.78 -16.58 -19.84
CA LEU A 93 -10.98 -17.16 -18.78
C LEU A 93 -10.35 -18.49 -19.24
N PRO A 94 -9.13 -18.84 -18.79
CA PRO A 94 -8.55 -20.15 -19.05
C PRO A 94 -9.49 -21.27 -18.55
N GLY A 95 -9.84 -22.21 -19.44
CA GLY A 95 -10.76 -23.32 -19.13
C GLY A 95 -12.25 -22.96 -19.19
N GLU A 96 -12.62 -21.72 -19.55
CA GLU A 96 -14.00 -21.33 -19.78
C GLU A 96 -14.53 -21.90 -21.10
N ASP A 97 -15.66 -22.61 -21.02
CA ASP A 97 -16.37 -23.12 -22.19
C ASP A 97 -16.85 -21.97 -23.08
N PRO A 98 -16.38 -21.86 -24.34
CA PRO A 98 -16.76 -20.77 -25.23
C PRO A 98 -18.27 -20.72 -25.50
N ALA A 99 -18.98 -21.85 -25.43
CA ALA A 99 -20.41 -21.88 -25.70
C ALA A 99 -21.22 -21.11 -24.64
N LYS A 100 -20.72 -21.03 -23.40
CA LYS A 100 -21.40 -20.30 -22.31
C LYS A 100 -21.40 -18.79 -22.53
N LEU A 101 -20.43 -18.24 -23.26
CA LEU A 101 -20.38 -16.81 -23.56
C LEU A 101 -21.45 -16.36 -24.56
N ASN A 102 -22.09 -17.30 -25.27
CA ASN A 102 -23.24 -17.02 -26.11
C ASN A 102 -24.52 -16.84 -25.30
N ASP A 103 -24.59 -17.36 -24.06
CA ASP A 103 -25.73 -17.13 -23.17
C ASP A 103 -25.70 -15.69 -22.64
N PRO A 104 -26.71 -14.86 -22.95
CA PRO A 104 -26.77 -13.47 -22.48
C PRO A 104 -26.73 -13.34 -20.96
N ALA A 105 -27.31 -14.30 -20.22
CA ALA A 105 -27.32 -14.26 -18.76
C ALA A 105 -25.91 -14.50 -18.18
N TYR A 106 -25.20 -15.49 -18.71
CA TYR A 106 -23.81 -15.77 -18.34
C TYR A 106 -22.88 -14.62 -18.72
N ARG A 107 -23.00 -14.10 -19.95
CA ARG A 107 -22.18 -12.98 -20.44
C ARG A 107 -22.36 -11.72 -19.59
N ARG A 108 -23.61 -11.39 -19.23
CA ARG A 108 -23.92 -10.29 -18.30
C ARG A 108 -23.24 -10.47 -16.94
N LEU A 109 -23.32 -11.67 -16.35
CA LEU A 109 -22.63 -11.99 -15.09
C LEU A 109 -21.11 -11.84 -15.19
N ARG A 110 -20.51 -12.24 -16.32
CA ARG A 110 -19.07 -12.10 -16.55
C ARG A 110 -18.65 -10.63 -16.61
N ILE A 111 -19.38 -9.79 -17.35
CA ILE A 111 -19.12 -8.34 -17.43
C ILE A 111 -19.24 -7.68 -16.04
N LEU A 112 -20.29 -8.01 -15.28
CA LEU A 112 -20.46 -7.51 -13.91
C LEU A 112 -19.26 -7.90 -13.03
N THR A 113 -18.84 -9.15 -13.09
CA THR A 113 -17.70 -9.65 -12.29
C THR A 113 -16.40 -8.94 -12.68
N ASP A 114 -16.17 -8.74 -13.97
CA ASP A 114 -14.96 -8.09 -14.47
C ASP A 114 -14.94 -6.60 -14.08
N ASN A 115 -16.08 -5.91 -14.14
CA ASN A 115 -16.20 -4.54 -13.64
C ASN A 115 -15.90 -4.43 -12.14
N LEU A 116 -16.45 -5.33 -11.32
CA LEU A 116 -16.17 -5.36 -9.88
C LEU A 116 -14.68 -5.61 -9.59
N LYS A 117 -14.00 -6.45 -10.39
CA LYS A 117 -12.56 -6.68 -10.27
C LYS A 117 -11.76 -5.43 -10.62
N LEU A 118 -12.15 -4.68 -11.65
CA LEU A 118 -11.53 -3.41 -12.01
C LEU A 118 -11.74 -2.34 -10.92
N GLU A 119 -12.95 -2.28 -10.35
CA GLU A 119 -13.27 -1.39 -9.22
C GLU A 119 -12.41 -1.71 -7.99
N GLU A 120 -12.28 -2.98 -7.62
CA GLU A 120 -11.41 -3.43 -6.53
C GLU A 120 -9.95 -3.09 -6.82
N GLN A 121 -9.48 -3.35 -8.05
CA GLN A 121 -8.13 -3.01 -8.47
C GLN A 121 -7.85 -1.51 -8.35
N ALA A 122 -8.78 -0.66 -8.76
CA ALA A 122 -8.65 0.79 -8.65
C ALA A 122 -8.51 1.24 -7.19
N ILE A 123 -9.29 0.65 -6.27
CA ILE A 123 -9.17 0.93 -4.83
C ILE A 123 -7.81 0.47 -4.31
N CYS A 124 -7.39 -0.77 -4.61
CA CYS A 124 -6.08 -1.30 -4.21
C CYS A 124 -4.91 -0.44 -4.73
N GLN A 125 -5.02 0.14 -5.92
CA GLN A 125 -4.01 1.07 -6.44
C GLN A 125 -3.96 2.36 -5.61
N VAL A 126 -5.10 2.94 -5.23
CA VAL A 126 -5.13 4.10 -4.33
C VAL A 126 -4.48 3.78 -2.98
N GLU A 127 -4.78 2.62 -2.41
CA GLU A 127 -4.18 2.17 -1.14
C GLU A 127 -2.66 1.99 -1.28
N GLU A 128 -2.19 1.37 -2.35
CA GLU A 128 -0.76 1.19 -2.61
C GLU A 128 -0.08 2.55 -2.84
N MET A 129 -0.71 3.49 -3.55
CA MET A 129 -0.17 4.84 -3.74
C MET A 129 -0.03 5.59 -2.40
N GLN A 130 -1.01 5.47 -1.50
CA GLN A 130 -0.92 6.05 -0.15
C GLN A 130 0.21 5.39 0.66
N ALA A 131 0.32 4.06 0.62
CA ALA A 131 1.37 3.32 1.31
C ALA A 131 2.77 3.68 0.80
N VAL A 132 2.93 3.74 -0.53
CA VAL A 132 4.17 4.16 -1.20
C VAL A 132 4.50 5.61 -0.84
N GLY A 133 3.55 6.53 -0.91
CA GLY A 133 3.78 7.93 -0.53
C GLY A 133 4.20 8.06 0.95
N ALA A 134 3.52 7.36 1.85
CA ALA A 134 3.87 7.34 3.27
C ALA A 134 5.30 6.83 3.51
N VAL A 135 5.70 5.75 2.83
CA VAL A 135 7.06 5.18 2.98
C VAL A 135 8.12 5.99 2.24
N LEU A 136 7.83 6.53 1.06
CA LEU A 136 8.80 7.25 0.25
C LEU A 136 9.03 8.68 0.71
N ASN A 137 7.99 9.35 1.21
CA ASN A 137 8.04 10.79 1.53
C ASN A 137 7.76 11.07 3.01
N GLY A 138 7.34 10.08 3.80
CA GLY A 138 6.83 10.31 5.16
C GLY A 138 5.44 10.94 5.16
N LYS A 139 4.85 11.17 3.98
CA LYS A 139 3.60 11.89 3.76
C LYS A 139 3.01 11.61 2.39
N TYR A 140 1.72 11.87 2.22
CA TYR A 140 1.08 11.83 0.91
C TYR A 140 -0.08 12.82 0.84
N THR A 141 -0.51 13.11 -0.37
CA THR A 141 -1.59 14.05 -0.62
C THR A 141 -2.78 13.32 -1.22
N MET A 142 -3.94 13.47 -0.59
CA MET A 142 -5.22 13.01 -1.12
C MET A 142 -5.82 14.12 -1.98
N THR A 143 -6.07 13.82 -3.26
CA THR A 143 -6.67 14.75 -4.21
C THR A 143 -7.97 14.17 -4.78
N GLY A 144 -8.96 15.01 -5.02
CA GLY A 144 -10.17 14.63 -5.73
C GLY A 144 -10.92 15.84 -6.26
N GLU A 145 -11.72 15.65 -7.30
CA GLU A 145 -12.50 16.74 -7.92
C GLU A 145 -13.59 17.31 -7.00
N GLN A 146 -13.99 16.54 -5.99
CA GLN A 146 -15.15 16.81 -5.13
C GLN A 146 -14.78 17.05 -3.66
N PHE A 147 -13.49 17.16 -3.33
CA PHE A 147 -13.04 17.52 -1.99
C PHE A 147 -11.69 18.25 -2.02
N ASP A 148 -11.45 19.09 -1.02
CA ASP A 148 -10.21 19.86 -0.93
C ASP A 148 -9.00 18.94 -0.81
N THR A 149 -7.90 19.33 -1.45
CA THR A 149 -6.63 18.61 -1.35
C THR A 149 -6.18 18.54 0.11
N VAL A 150 -6.02 17.32 0.65
CA VAL A 150 -5.57 17.09 2.03
C VAL A 150 -4.18 16.47 2.01
N GLU A 151 -3.21 17.12 2.66
CA GLU A 151 -1.91 16.53 2.95
C GLU A 151 -1.99 15.72 4.26
N VAL A 152 -1.52 14.48 4.21
CA VAL A 152 -1.35 13.60 5.36
C VAL A 152 0.14 13.48 5.62
N ASP A 153 0.63 14.19 6.63
CA ASP A 153 2.03 14.18 7.04
C ASP A 153 2.20 13.39 8.35
N PHE A 154 3.05 12.36 8.32
CA PHE A 154 3.37 11.56 9.50
C PHE A 154 4.53 12.16 10.32
N GLY A 155 5.23 13.15 9.77
CA GLY A 155 6.30 13.88 10.45
C GLY A 155 7.64 13.16 10.41
N ARG A 156 8.01 12.60 9.24
CA ARG A 156 9.32 11.94 9.08
C ARG A 156 10.46 12.94 9.25
N SER A 157 11.49 12.53 9.98
CA SER A 157 12.74 13.27 10.17
C SER A 157 13.43 13.53 8.83
N ALA A 158 13.96 14.75 8.66
CA ALA A 158 14.64 15.14 7.41
C ALA A 158 15.89 14.28 7.13
N GLY A 159 16.58 13.81 8.18
CA GLY A 159 17.78 12.95 8.07
C GLY A 159 17.51 11.59 7.42
N ASN A 160 16.27 11.12 7.44
CA ASN A 160 15.84 9.87 6.81
C ASN A 160 15.61 10.00 5.30
N ASN A 161 15.77 11.21 4.74
CA ASN A 161 15.74 11.48 3.31
C ASN A 161 17.16 11.79 2.83
N ILE A 162 17.83 10.79 2.27
CA ILE A 162 19.24 10.90 1.88
C ILE A 162 19.33 11.10 0.36
N LEU A 163 20.13 12.08 -0.05
CA LEU A 163 20.49 12.29 -1.45
C LEU A 163 22.00 12.08 -1.60
N GLN A 164 22.41 11.10 -2.40
CA GLN A 164 23.82 10.98 -2.76
C GLN A 164 24.25 12.20 -3.60
N ALA A 165 25.28 12.90 -3.14
CA ALA A 165 25.80 14.11 -3.76
C ALA A 165 27.26 14.34 -3.34
N GLY A 166 27.91 15.34 -3.95
CA GLY A 166 29.18 15.87 -3.42
C GLY A 166 30.42 15.02 -3.71
N GLY A 167 30.37 14.13 -4.70
CA GLY A 167 31.50 13.26 -5.08
C GLY A 167 31.46 11.87 -4.46
N THR A 168 30.59 11.63 -3.48
CA THR A 168 30.37 10.32 -2.84
C THR A 168 29.26 9.52 -3.53
N GLU A 169 28.77 9.99 -4.69
CA GLU A 169 27.76 9.26 -5.46
C GLU A 169 28.32 7.92 -5.95
N TRP A 170 27.53 6.86 -5.83
CA TRP A 170 27.94 5.50 -6.22
C TRP A 170 28.29 5.41 -7.71
N SER A 171 27.66 6.19 -8.60
CA SER A 171 28.02 6.22 -10.02
C SER A 171 29.41 6.75 -10.32
N LYS A 172 30.04 7.48 -9.39
CA LYS A 172 31.41 8.01 -9.55
C LYS A 172 32.47 7.15 -8.88
N GLN A 173 32.07 6.11 -8.15
CA GLN A 173 32.99 5.25 -7.43
C GLN A 173 33.60 4.18 -8.34
N ASP A 174 34.81 3.75 -8.01
CA ASP A 174 35.49 2.65 -8.71
C ASP A 174 34.82 1.32 -8.34
N THR A 175 34.24 0.63 -9.33
CA THR A 175 33.50 -0.62 -9.15
C THR A 175 34.33 -1.77 -8.60
N GLU A 176 35.66 -1.73 -8.75
CA GLU A 176 36.57 -2.79 -8.29
C GLU A 176 37.05 -2.58 -6.85
N LYS A 177 37.09 -1.34 -6.36
CA LYS A 177 37.71 -0.98 -5.08
C LYS A 177 36.75 -0.44 -4.04
N PHE A 178 35.66 0.18 -4.47
CA PHE A 178 34.71 0.80 -3.56
C PHE A 178 33.85 -0.25 -2.85
N ASP A 179 33.67 -0.07 -1.55
CA ASP A 179 32.84 -0.93 -0.71
C ASP A 179 31.60 -0.15 -0.23
N PRO A 180 30.40 -0.43 -0.76
CA PRO A 180 29.18 0.27 -0.37
C PRO A 180 28.65 -0.13 1.02
N THR A 181 29.30 -1.07 1.72
CA THR A 181 28.87 -1.52 3.07
C THR A 181 28.75 -0.36 4.04
N HIS A 182 29.77 0.50 4.08
CA HIS A 182 29.81 1.62 5.03
C HIS A 182 28.68 2.61 4.80
N ASP A 183 28.33 2.84 3.54
CA ASP A 183 27.20 3.70 3.19
C ASP A 183 25.88 3.06 3.58
N ILE A 184 25.67 1.78 3.27
CA ILE A 184 24.44 1.05 3.63
C ILE A 184 24.25 1.04 5.14
N ASP A 185 25.28 0.73 5.92
CA ASP A 185 25.24 0.74 7.38
C ASP A 185 24.92 2.14 7.91
N ALA A 186 25.59 3.18 7.39
CA ALA A 186 25.34 4.56 7.79
C ALA A 186 23.91 5.04 7.44
N TYR A 187 23.33 4.54 6.34
CA TYR A 187 21.93 4.81 5.99
C TYR A 187 20.98 4.09 6.94
N CYS A 188 21.25 2.82 7.28
CA CYS A 188 20.48 2.06 8.25
C CYS A 188 20.48 2.71 9.64
N ASP A 189 21.61 3.29 10.06
CA ASP A 189 21.76 3.98 11.36
C ASP A 189 20.86 5.23 11.50
N GLN A 190 20.32 5.77 10.41
CA GLN A 190 19.33 6.86 10.46
C GLN A 190 17.92 6.39 10.83
N ALA A 191 17.64 5.08 10.75
CA ALA A 191 16.33 4.55 11.09
C ALA A 191 16.12 4.54 12.61
N SER A 192 14.88 4.74 13.06
CA SER A 192 14.50 4.65 14.48
C SER A 192 14.62 3.24 15.07
N GLY A 193 14.81 2.22 14.23
CA GLY A 193 14.90 0.82 14.62
C GLY A 193 15.70 -0.01 13.61
N ILE A 194 15.69 -1.34 13.80
CA ILE A 194 16.44 -2.27 12.94
C ILE A 194 15.92 -2.21 11.51
N VAL A 195 16.81 -2.17 10.53
CA VAL A 195 16.48 -2.33 9.11
C VAL A 195 16.73 -3.78 8.71
N ASP A 196 15.71 -4.46 8.20
CA ASP A 196 15.78 -5.88 7.80
C ASP A 196 15.48 -6.08 6.30
N ILE A 197 15.00 -5.05 5.59
CA ILE A 197 14.67 -5.11 4.17
C ILE A 197 15.12 -3.85 3.43
N ALA A 198 15.76 -4.05 2.27
CA ALA A 198 16.05 -3.06 1.27
C ALA A 198 15.19 -3.29 0.03
N VAL A 199 14.27 -2.36 -0.26
CA VAL A 199 13.46 -2.35 -1.48
C VAL A 199 14.04 -1.30 -2.42
N MET A 200 14.44 -1.71 -3.63
CA MET A 200 15.10 -0.82 -4.58
C MET A 200 14.58 -1.01 -6.00
N ASP A 201 14.77 0.01 -6.84
CA ASP A 201 14.48 -0.12 -8.26
C ASP A 201 15.62 -0.83 -9.02
N GLY A 202 15.38 -1.16 -10.28
CA GLY A 202 16.34 -1.90 -11.10
C GLY A 202 17.65 -1.15 -11.38
N THR A 203 17.64 0.19 -11.38
CA THR A 203 18.84 1.00 -11.63
C THR A 203 19.77 0.99 -10.43
N VAL A 204 19.26 1.13 -9.20
CA VAL A 204 20.01 0.97 -7.96
C VAL A 204 20.61 -0.43 -7.87
N TRP A 205 19.81 -1.46 -8.12
CA TRP A 205 20.30 -2.84 -8.13
C TRP A 205 21.46 -3.04 -9.11
N ARG A 206 21.34 -2.50 -10.33
CA ARG A 206 22.40 -2.60 -11.35
C ARG A 206 23.69 -1.93 -10.87
N MET A 207 23.59 -0.80 -10.17
CA MET A 207 24.75 -0.08 -9.63
C MET A 207 25.39 -0.85 -8.48
N LEU A 208 24.61 -1.28 -7.49
CA LEU A 208 25.10 -2.08 -6.35
C LEU A 208 25.76 -3.38 -6.81
N ASN A 209 25.09 -4.12 -7.70
CA ASN A 209 25.61 -5.36 -8.26
C ASN A 209 26.82 -5.14 -9.20
N GLY A 210 27.12 -3.90 -9.58
CA GLY A 210 28.33 -3.53 -10.30
C GLY A 210 29.58 -3.56 -9.41
N PHE A 211 29.44 -3.26 -8.12
CA PHE A 211 30.55 -3.28 -7.18
C PHE A 211 31.00 -4.71 -6.88
N LYS A 212 32.30 -4.97 -7.04
CA LYS A 212 32.88 -6.29 -6.78
C LYS A 212 32.76 -6.68 -5.30
N LEU A 213 33.14 -5.79 -4.39
CA LEU A 213 33.13 -6.07 -2.95
C LEU A 213 31.72 -6.31 -2.40
N PHE A 214 30.71 -5.65 -2.99
CA PHE A 214 29.31 -5.93 -2.68
C PHE A 214 28.90 -7.35 -3.07
N ARG A 215 29.24 -7.79 -4.30
CA ARG A 215 28.92 -9.14 -4.79
C ARG A 215 29.59 -10.24 -3.98
N GLU A 216 30.80 -9.99 -3.46
CA GLU A 216 31.52 -10.96 -2.61
C GLU A 216 30.82 -11.18 -1.26
N LYS A 217 30.10 -10.17 -0.75
CA LYS A 217 29.37 -10.21 0.53
C LYS A 217 27.90 -10.60 0.38
N LEU A 218 27.34 -10.53 -0.83
CA LEU A 218 25.95 -10.88 -1.10
C LEU A 218 25.74 -12.41 -1.03
N ASP A 219 24.85 -12.85 -0.13
CA ASP A 219 24.42 -14.24 -0.08
C ASP A 219 23.18 -14.47 -0.95
N THR A 220 23.38 -15.16 -2.08
CA THR A 220 22.31 -15.52 -3.01
C THR A 220 21.69 -16.90 -2.72
N ARG A 221 22.15 -17.61 -1.68
CA ARG A 221 21.62 -18.93 -1.32
C ARG A 221 20.18 -18.75 -0.84
N ARG A 222 19.25 -19.35 -1.58
CA ARG A 222 17.82 -19.34 -1.24
C ARG A 222 17.57 -20.36 -0.14
N GLY A 223 17.50 -19.90 1.11
CA GLY A 223 17.08 -20.71 2.25
C GLY A 223 15.56 -20.70 2.35
N SER A 224 14.91 -21.86 2.26
CA SER A 224 13.44 -21.99 2.25
C SER A 224 12.73 -21.64 3.58
N SER A 225 13.31 -20.79 4.43
CA SER A 225 12.89 -20.55 5.82
C SER A 225 12.48 -19.10 6.15
N ALA A 226 12.64 -18.12 5.26
CA ALA A 226 12.26 -16.74 5.56
C ALA A 226 10.80 -16.43 5.18
N GLN A 227 10.00 -15.96 6.14
CA GLN A 227 8.62 -15.50 5.90
C GLN A 227 8.53 -14.46 4.77
N LEU A 228 9.58 -13.64 4.63
CA LEU A 228 9.72 -12.59 3.61
C LEU A 228 9.80 -13.17 2.19
N GLU A 229 10.53 -14.28 1.99
CA GLU A 229 10.57 -14.95 0.68
C GLU A 229 9.21 -15.50 0.27
N THR A 230 8.44 -16.04 1.23
CA THR A 230 7.08 -16.53 0.96
C THR A 230 6.14 -15.39 0.59
N ALA A 231 6.22 -14.23 1.27
CA ALA A 231 5.44 -13.04 0.92
C ALA A 231 5.75 -12.56 -0.51
N LEU A 232 7.00 -12.69 -0.96
CA LEU A 232 7.44 -12.28 -2.30
C LEU A 232 7.18 -13.31 -3.41
N LYS A 233 6.98 -14.59 -3.07
CA LYS A 233 6.69 -15.65 -4.08
C LYS A 233 5.40 -15.36 -4.85
N ASP A 234 4.37 -14.88 -4.16
CA ASP A 234 3.09 -14.49 -4.79
C ASP A 234 3.19 -13.16 -5.56
N LEU A 235 4.25 -12.37 -5.36
CA LEU A 235 4.56 -11.11 -6.05
C LEU A 235 5.50 -11.27 -7.26
N GLY A 236 5.87 -12.51 -7.61
CA GLY A 236 7.00 -12.84 -8.48
C GLY A 236 6.96 -12.27 -9.92
N ALA A 237 5.83 -11.73 -10.38
CA ALA A 237 5.74 -11.06 -11.68
C ALA A 237 6.38 -9.65 -11.68
N VAL A 238 6.37 -8.96 -10.54
CA VAL A 238 6.80 -7.55 -10.42
C VAL A 238 7.84 -7.31 -9.35
N VAL A 239 8.19 -8.34 -8.57
CA VAL A 239 9.18 -8.25 -7.48
C VAL A 239 10.17 -9.40 -7.58
N SER A 240 11.45 -9.07 -7.41
CA SER A 240 12.55 -10.04 -7.47
C SER A 240 13.37 -9.97 -6.20
N PHE A 241 13.26 -11.01 -5.38
CA PHE A 241 14.19 -11.23 -4.28
C PHE A 241 15.58 -11.60 -4.83
N LYS A 242 16.62 -10.94 -4.30
CA LYS A 242 18.01 -11.11 -4.77
C LYS A 242 18.89 -11.91 -3.83
N GLY A 243 18.57 -11.92 -2.54
CA GLY A 243 19.38 -12.56 -1.51
C GLY A 243 19.46 -11.69 -0.27
N TYR A 244 20.41 -12.04 0.60
CA TYR A 244 20.69 -11.32 1.83
C TYR A 244 22.06 -10.66 1.78
N TYR A 245 22.17 -9.49 2.38
CA TYR A 245 23.43 -8.80 2.64
C TYR A 245 23.61 -8.69 4.15
N GLY A 246 24.36 -9.63 4.74
CA GLY A 246 24.24 -9.87 6.18
C GLY A 246 22.81 -10.29 6.52
N ASP A 247 22.16 -9.53 7.40
CA ASP A 247 20.75 -9.75 7.79
C ASP A 247 19.74 -8.95 6.92
N LEU A 248 20.23 -8.12 5.99
CA LEU A 248 19.40 -7.24 5.15
C LEU A 248 18.87 -7.99 3.92
N ALA A 249 17.55 -8.16 3.83
CA ALA A 249 16.89 -8.76 2.66
C ALA A 249 16.87 -7.78 1.47
N ILE A 250 17.41 -8.17 0.32
CA ILE A 250 17.44 -7.31 -0.87
C ILE A 250 16.32 -7.70 -1.84
N VAL A 251 15.46 -6.72 -2.12
CA VAL A 251 14.27 -6.84 -2.97
C VAL A 251 14.31 -5.81 -4.08
N VAL A 252 14.19 -6.25 -5.33
CA VAL A 252 14.06 -5.36 -6.49
C VAL A 252 12.60 -5.27 -6.91
N ALA A 253 12.03 -4.08 -6.82
CA ALA A 253 10.66 -3.79 -7.22
C ALA A 253 10.61 -3.22 -8.64
N LYS A 254 9.66 -3.71 -9.44
CA LYS A 254 9.32 -3.23 -10.79
C LYS A 254 7.84 -2.87 -10.90
N THR A 255 7.21 -2.53 -9.78
CA THR A 255 5.78 -2.26 -9.71
C THR A 255 5.41 -0.98 -10.49
N ARG A 256 4.30 -1.05 -11.23
CA ARG A 256 3.78 0.03 -12.06
C ARG A 256 2.30 0.26 -11.79
N TYR A 257 1.85 1.47 -12.08
CA TYR A 257 0.44 1.85 -12.15
C TYR A 257 0.17 2.64 -13.41
N VAL A 258 -1.10 2.74 -13.78
CA VAL A 258 -1.55 3.61 -14.87
C VAL A 258 -2.14 4.85 -14.23
N ASP A 259 -1.62 6.02 -14.57
CA ASP A 259 -2.12 7.28 -14.05
C ASP A 259 -3.45 7.69 -14.69
N LYS A 260 -4.00 8.84 -14.28
CA LYS A 260 -5.28 9.35 -14.80
C LYS A 260 -5.24 9.67 -16.30
N ASP A 261 -4.06 9.91 -16.85
CA ASP A 261 -3.84 10.22 -18.26
C ASP A 261 -3.58 8.95 -19.10
N GLY A 262 -3.65 7.77 -18.48
CA GLY A 262 -3.43 6.48 -19.15
C GLY A 262 -1.95 6.14 -19.35
N VAL A 263 -1.03 6.85 -18.70
CA VAL A 263 0.41 6.63 -18.83
C VAL A 263 0.89 5.68 -17.74
N GLU A 264 1.71 4.69 -18.12
CA GLU A 264 2.36 3.82 -17.15
C GLU A 264 3.44 4.57 -16.36
N GLN A 265 3.27 4.60 -15.04
CA GLN A 265 4.21 5.16 -14.09
C GLN A 265 4.73 4.07 -13.15
N ARG A 266 5.89 4.32 -12.52
CA ARG A 266 6.42 3.42 -11.48
C ARG A 266 5.98 3.89 -10.10
N TYR A 267 5.65 2.94 -9.23
CA TYR A 267 5.45 3.27 -7.81
C TYR A 267 6.75 3.69 -7.14
N LEU A 268 7.84 2.98 -7.45
CA LEU A 268 9.18 3.32 -6.98
C LEU A 268 9.93 4.06 -8.10
N PRO A 269 10.25 5.35 -7.93
CA PRO A 269 11.02 6.12 -8.91
C PRO A 269 12.41 5.53 -9.15
N ASP A 270 13.00 5.84 -10.30
CA ASP A 270 14.37 5.40 -10.62
C ASP A 270 15.40 6.04 -9.68
N GLY A 271 16.41 5.26 -9.29
CA GLY A 271 17.45 5.67 -8.34
C GLY A 271 17.01 5.62 -6.88
N THR A 272 15.89 4.96 -6.55
CA THR A 272 15.35 4.94 -5.18
C THR A 272 15.72 3.64 -4.46
N LEU A 273 16.33 3.79 -3.30
CA LEU A 273 16.58 2.74 -2.31
C LEU A 273 15.76 3.05 -1.06
N VAL A 274 14.88 2.14 -0.67
CA VAL A 274 14.12 2.19 0.58
C VAL A 274 14.68 1.16 1.53
N LEU A 275 15.19 1.62 2.66
CA LEU A 275 15.57 0.81 3.81
C LEU A 275 14.43 0.88 4.81
N GLY A 276 13.94 -0.27 5.24
CA GLY A 276 12.85 -0.32 6.20
C GLY A 276 12.88 -1.57 7.06
N ASN A 277 11.82 -1.68 7.87
CA ASN A 277 11.61 -2.81 8.75
C ASN A 277 10.32 -3.55 8.34
N SER A 278 10.39 -4.85 8.10
CA SER A 278 9.24 -5.68 7.76
C SER A 278 8.25 -5.87 8.92
N ALA A 279 8.68 -5.58 10.15
CA ALA A 279 7.86 -5.45 11.35
C ALA A 279 7.38 -4.01 11.59
N ALA A 280 7.58 -3.07 10.66
CA ALA A 280 6.88 -1.80 10.68
C ALA A 280 5.37 -2.06 10.72
N ASP A 281 4.72 -1.68 11.81
CA ASP A 281 3.29 -1.93 12.05
C ASP A 281 2.43 -0.87 11.35
N GLY A 282 2.59 -0.73 10.03
CA GLY A 282 1.73 0.13 9.23
C GLY A 282 0.28 -0.35 9.30
N VAL A 283 -0.64 0.60 9.35
CA VAL A 283 -2.06 0.33 9.61
C VAL A 283 -2.92 0.82 8.45
N ARG A 284 -3.66 -0.11 7.84
CA ARG A 284 -4.71 0.17 6.86
C ARG A 284 -5.96 0.60 7.60
N CYS A 285 -6.26 1.89 7.57
CA CYS A 285 -7.43 2.44 8.25
C CYS A 285 -8.56 2.67 7.24
N TYR A 286 -9.79 2.37 7.64
CA TYR A 286 -10.96 2.59 6.80
C TYR A 286 -12.02 3.37 7.55
N GLY A 287 -12.38 4.54 7.02
CA GLY A 287 -13.53 5.30 7.51
C GLY A 287 -14.85 4.60 7.20
N ALA A 288 -15.91 5.05 7.87
CA ALA A 288 -17.23 4.48 7.68
C ALA A 288 -17.79 4.70 6.27
N ILE A 289 -18.48 3.69 5.74
CA ILE A 289 -19.20 3.78 4.46
C ILE A 289 -20.41 4.72 4.60
N GLN A 290 -20.58 5.64 3.65
CA GLN A 290 -21.59 6.71 3.70
C GLN A 290 -22.79 6.46 2.78
N ASP A 291 -23.00 5.21 2.35
CA ASP A 291 -24.17 4.83 1.53
C ASP A 291 -25.38 4.52 2.42
N VAL A 292 -26.53 5.11 2.11
CA VAL A 292 -27.78 4.90 2.86
C VAL A 292 -28.21 3.43 2.85
N GLN A 293 -27.94 2.69 1.77
CA GLN A 293 -28.22 1.24 1.74
C GLN A 293 -27.28 0.47 2.67
N ALA A 294 -26.01 0.87 2.75
CA ALA A 294 -25.08 0.28 3.73
C ALA A 294 -25.57 0.52 5.16
N LEU A 295 -26.07 1.72 5.46
CA LEU A 295 -26.67 2.04 6.75
C LEU A 295 -27.92 1.18 7.05
N ASN A 296 -28.81 1.03 6.08
CA ASN A 296 -30.01 0.19 6.22
C ASN A 296 -29.67 -1.30 6.41
N GLU A 297 -28.55 -1.76 5.82
CA GLU A 297 -28.01 -3.10 6.00
C GLU A 297 -27.21 -3.26 7.32
N GLY A 298 -27.01 -2.17 8.08
CA GLY A 298 -26.20 -2.14 9.31
C GLY A 298 -24.68 -2.21 9.06
N ILE A 299 -24.24 -2.06 7.81
CA ILE A 299 -22.84 -2.14 7.39
C ILE A 299 -22.24 -0.73 7.43
N THR A 300 -21.79 -0.30 8.61
CA THR A 300 -21.17 1.01 8.80
C THR A 300 -19.64 0.96 8.80
N SER A 301 -19.05 -0.19 9.13
CA SER A 301 -17.61 -0.39 9.22
C SER A 301 -17.18 -1.51 8.27
N SER A 302 -16.62 -1.16 7.12
CA SER A 302 -16.16 -2.14 6.11
C SER A 302 -14.98 -1.59 5.31
N THR A 303 -14.12 -2.48 4.83
CA THR A 303 -13.03 -2.13 3.89
C THR A 303 -13.56 -1.89 2.48
N ARG A 304 -14.62 -2.60 2.09
CA ARG A 304 -15.28 -2.54 0.77
C ARG A 304 -16.79 -2.59 0.92
N TYR A 305 -17.49 -1.84 0.08
CA TYR A 305 -18.94 -1.96 -0.09
C TYR A 305 -19.28 -1.99 -1.58
N PRO A 306 -19.32 -3.18 -2.20
CA PRO A 306 -19.74 -3.35 -3.59
C PRO A 306 -21.26 -3.28 -3.69
N LYS A 307 -21.74 -2.62 -4.74
CA LYS A 307 -23.15 -2.36 -4.98
C LYS A 307 -23.49 -2.55 -6.44
N HIS A 308 -24.66 -3.12 -6.67
CA HIS A 308 -25.24 -3.34 -7.98
C HIS A 308 -26.64 -2.74 -8.02
N TRP A 309 -26.96 -2.01 -9.10
CA TRP A 309 -28.31 -1.53 -9.31
C TRP A 309 -28.63 -1.28 -10.78
N MET A 310 -29.92 -1.25 -11.06
CA MET A 310 -30.47 -0.78 -12.32
C MET A 310 -31.16 0.56 -12.12
N THR A 311 -30.98 1.45 -13.08
CA THR A 311 -31.74 2.69 -13.21
C THR A 311 -32.93 2.44 -14.10
N VAL A 312 -34.06 3.05 -13.74
CA VAL A 312 -35.31 2.99 -14.52
C VAL A 312 -35.36 4.26 -15.38
N GLY A 313 -35.69 4.12 -16.67
CA GLY A 313 -35.73 5.24 -17.62
C GLY A 313 -35.58 4.77 -19.07
N ASP A 314 -35.52 5.72 -20.01
CA ASP A 314 -35.30 5.48 -21.43
C ASP A 314 -33.95 6.11 -21.89
N PRO A 315 -32.84 5.35 -21.95
CA PRO A 315 -32.73 3.91 -21.70
C PRO A 315 -32.42 3.56 -20.23
N ALA A 316 -32.92 2.40 -19.79
CA ALA A 316 -32.54 1.81 -18.52
C ALA A 316 -31.06 1.40 -18.55
N CYS A 317 -30.32 1.70 -17.48
CA CYS A 317 -28.89 1.42 -17.38
C CYS A 317 -28.58 0.60 -16.13
N GLU A 318 -27.67 -0.36 -16.26
CA GLU A 318 -27.18 -1.20 -15.16
C GLU A 318 -25.79 -0.73 -14.73
N PHE A 319 -25.52 -0.74 -13.43
CA PHE A 319 -24.28 -0.23 -12.85
C PHE A 319 -23.72 -1.14 -11.76
N THR A 320 -22.39 -1.16 -11.67
CA THR A 320 -21.62 -1.64 -10.53
C THR A 320 -20.87 -0.46 -9.90
N MET A 321 -20.65 -0.52 -8.60
CA MET A 321 -19.83 0.44 -7.88
C MET A 321 -19.28 -0.20 -6.61
N THR A 322 -18.01 0.04 -6.32
CA THR A 322 -17.39 -0.40 -5.06
C THR A 322 -16.95 0.82 -4.28
N GLN A 323 -17.38 0.93 -3.03
CA GLN A 323 -17.08 2.06 -2.16
C GLN A 323 -16.05 1.69 -1.10
N SER A 324 -15.13 2.60 -0.80
CA SER A 324 -14.16 2.49 0.28
C SER A 324 -13.71 3.87 0.76
N ALA A 325 -13.20 3.95 1.99
CA ALA A 325 -12.63 5.17 2.55
C ALA A 325 -11.25 4.90 3.17
N PRO A 326 -10.24 4.54 2.35
CA PRO A 326 -8.93 4.10 2.84
C PRO A 326 -8.04 5.26 3.30
N LEU A 327 -7.27 5.00 4.36
CA LEU A 327 -6.18 5.83 4.87
C LEU A 327 -5.05 4.92 5.33
N MET A 328 -3.96 4.85 4.56
CA MET A 328 -2.77 4.12 4.98
C MET A 328 -1.98 4.97 5.98
N VAL A 329 -1.87 4.48 7.22
CA VAL A 329 -1.23 5.18 8.33
C VAL A 329 0.10 4.52 8.64
N LEU A 330 1.15 5.33 8.75
CA LEU A 330 2.47 4.90 9.15
C LEU A 330 2.78 5.42 10.56
N PRO A 331 2.67 4.60 11.62
CA PRO A 331 2.84 5.07 13.00
C PRO A 331 4.26 5.51 13.34
N ASP A 332 5.27 4.91 12.70
CA ASP A 332 6.67 5.25 12.86
C ASP A 332 7.29 5.49 11.46
N PRO A 333 7.19 6.72 10.93
CA PRO A 333 7.77 7.04 9.63
C PRO A 333 9.31 7.05 9.65
N ASP A 334 9.93 7.20 10.82
CA ASP A 334 11.40 7.20 10.99
C ASP A 334 11.99 5.79 10.99
N ALA A 335 11.15 4.73 11.01
CA ALA A 335 11.58 3.35 10.76
C ALA A 335 12.01 3.13 9.30
N PHE A 336 11.81 4.11 8.42
CA PHE A 336 12.17 4.06 7.02
C PHE A 336 13.21 5.12 6.69
N VAL A 337 14.18 4.74 5.87
CA VAL A 337 15.19 5.64 5.29
C VAL A 337 15.12 5.49 3.78
N VAL A 338 15.01 6.63 3.09
CA VAL A 338 14.89 6.68 1.63
C VAL A 338 16.12 7.37 1.07
N VAL A 339 16.83 6.67 0.20
CA VAL A 339 18.07 7.13 -0.41
C VAL A 339 17.85 7.29 -1.90
N GLN A 340 18.05 8.50 -2.40
CA GLN A 340 18.20 8.76 -3.83
C GLN A 340 19.66 8.53 -4.22
N VAL A 341 19.89 7.35 -4.78
CA VAL A 341 21.19 6.89 -5.29
C VAL A 341 21.49 7.59 -6.61
N LYS A 342 22.75 7.98 -6.79
CA LYS A 342 23.21 8.66 -8.00
C LYS A 342 24.43 8.03 -8.60
#